data_AF-A0A0J7IUJ3-F1
#
_entry.id   AF-A0A0J7IUJ3-F1
#
_cell.length_a   1.000
_cell.length_b   1.000
_cell.length_c   1.000
_cell.angle_alpha   90.00
_cell.angle_beta   90.00
_cell.angle_gamma   90.00
#
_symmetry.space_group_name_H-M   'P 1'
#
loop_
_entity.id
_entity.type
_entity.pdbx_description
1 polymer ?
#
loop_
_entity_poly.entity_id
_entity_poly.type
_entity_poly.pdbx_seq_one_letter_code
_entity_poly.pdbx_strand_id
1 'polypeptide(L)' 'MKSTKQSLGAKRNKLLRYQQVMDEFNKHDCRYTPITVIWREFIYPKFHISRDTLYRILNTSIEEELEKTNTPHSFS' A
#
# COMPACT_ATOMS: atom_id res chain seq x y z
N MET A 1 -19.94 15.66 -3.91
CA MET A 1 -18.91 15.37 -2.87
C MET A 1 -19.17 13.96 -2.34
N LYS A 2 -18.16 13.09 -2.25
CA LYS A 2 -18.35 11.76 -1.62
C LYS A 2 -18.60 11.95 -0.13
N SER A 3 -19.50 11.15 0.46
CA SER A 3 -19.72 11.21 1.91
C SER A 3 -18.45 10.77 2.64
N THR A 4 -18.23 11.28 3.86
CA THR A 4 -17.05 10.96 4.67
C THR A 4 -16.84 9.45 4.83
N LYS A 5 -17.93 8.68 4.95
CA LYS A 5 -17.90 7.21 5.02
C LYS A 5 -17.41 6.57 3.72
N GLN A 6 -17.86 7.05 2.55
CA GLN A 6 -17.41 6.54 1.25
C GLN A 6 -15.93 6.87 0.99
N SER A 7 -15.48 8.05 1.42
CA SER A 7 -14.07 8.44 1.35
C SER A 7 -13.18 7.52 2.21
N LEU A 8 -13.64 7.22 3.43
CA LEU A 8 -12.92 6.33 4.36
C LEU A 8 -12.80 4.90 3.80
N GLY A 9 -13.88 4.34 3.26
CA GLY A 9 -13.87 3.02 2.63
C GLY A 9 -12.93 2.96 1.42
N ALA A 10 -12.92 4.01 0.58
CA ALA A 10 -12.00 4.10 -0.55
C ALA A 10 -10.53 4.17 -0.09
N LYS A 11 -10.25 4.94 0.98
CA LYS A 11 -8.92 5.02 1.59
C LYS A 11 -8.48 3.65 2.12
N ARG A 12 -9.33 2.96 2.88
CA ARG A 12 -9.05 1.63 3.40
C ARG A 12 -8.73 0.63 2.29
N ASN A 13 -9.56 0.58 1.24
CA ASN A 13 -9.33 -0.34 0.12
C ASN A 13 -8.01 -0.05 -0.62
N LYS A 14 -7.61 1.22 -0.69
CA LYS A 14 -6.30 1.59 -1.24
C LYS A 14 -5.16 1.07 -0.36
N LEU A 15 -5.25 1.25 0.96
CA LEU A 15 -4.24 0.78 1.91
C LEU A 15 -4.13 -0.75 1.92
N LEU A 16 -5.24 -1.47 1.80
CA LEU A 16 -5.22 -2.94 1.68
C LEU A 16 -4.49 -3.39 0.40
N ARG A 17 -4.68 -2.70 -0.73
CA ARG A 17 -3.89 -2.97 -1.94
C ARG A 17 -2.41 -2.65 -1.76
N TYR A 18 -2.09 -1.59 -1.01
CA TYR A 18 -0.70 -1.25 -0.69
C TYR A 18 -0.06 -2.36 0.16
N GLN A 19 -0.78 -2.89 1.15
CA GLN A 19 -0.32 -4.00 1.97
C GLN A 19 0.03 -5.22 1.10
N GLN A 20 -0.85 -5.61 0.18
CA GLN A 20 -0.61 -6.76 -0.71
C GLN A 20 0.65 -6.59 -1.57
N VAL A 21 0.95 -5.38 -2.02
CA VAL A 21 2.18 -5.08 -2.77
C VAL A 21 3.41 -5.14 -1.87
N MET A 22 3.32 -4.59 -0.65
CA MET A 22 4.39 -4.65 0.36
C MET A 22 4.71 -6.10 0.73
N ASP A 23 3.69 -6.93 0.94
CA ASP A 23 3.83 -8.35 1.26
C ASP A 23 4.53 -9.11 0.13
N GLU A 24 4.21 -8.82 -1.13
CA GLU A 24 4.92 -9.41 -2.27
C GLU A 24 6.37 -8.94 -2.33
N PHE A 25 6.61 -7.64 -2.15
CA PHE A 25 7.95 -7.07 -2.17
C PHE A 25 8.85 -7.70 -1.09
N ASN A 26 8.31 -7.90 0.10
CA ASN A 26 9.03 -8.48 1.25
C ASN A 26 9.40 -9.96 1.09
N LYS A 27 8.87 -10.66 0.06
CA LYS A 27 9.33 -12.02 -0.28
C LYS A 27 10.73 -12.03 -0.91
N HIS A 28 11.24 -10.87 -1.31
CA HIS A 28 12.52 -10.73 -2.00
C HIS A 28 13.51 -9.97 -1.10
N ASP A 29 14.74 -10.50 -0.97
CA ASP A 29 15.77 -9.84 -0.18
C ASP A 29 16.32 -8.61 -0.93
N CYS A 30 15.87 -7.43 -0.49
CA CYS A 30 16.24 -6.14 -1.07
C CYS A 30 17.69 -5.72 -0.77
N ARG A 31 18.41 -6.43 0.11
CA ARG A 31 19.84 -6.21 0.36
C ARG A 31 20.71 -6.67 -0.82
N TYR A 32 20.22 -7.66 -1.57
CA TYR A 32 20.96 -8.26 -2.69
C TYR A 32 20.28 -8.03 -4.05
N THR A 33 18.97 -7.74 -4.05
CA THR A 33 18.22 -7.50 -5.29
C THR A 33 17.78 -6.04 -5.38
N PRO A 34 18.18 -5.30 -6.44
CA PRO A 34 17.72 -3.93 -6.63
C PRO A 34 16.19 -3.83 -6.70
N ILE A 35 15.62 -2.80 -6.07
CA ILE A 35 14.17 -2.52 -6.08
C ILE A 35 13.61 -2.50 -7.52
N THR A 36 14.37 -1.98 -8.47
CA THR A 36 13.96 -1.92 -9.89
C THR A 36 13.81 -3.29 -10.53
N VAL A 37 14.65 -4.26 -10.12
CA VAL A 37 14.55 -5.65 -10.56
C VAL A 37 13.33 -6.30 -9.89
N ILE A 38 13.17 -6.15 -8.57
CA ILE A 38 12.01 -6.68 -7.86
C ILE A 38 10.71 -6.15 -8.49
N TRP A 39 10.68 -4.85 -8.81
CA TRP A 39 9.55 -4.23 -9.46
C TRP A 39 9.25 -4.84 -10.83
N ARG A 40 10.27 -4.97 -11.69
CA ARG A 40 10.08 -5.43 -13.08
C ARG A 40 9.67 -6.90 -13.15
N GLU A 41 10.28 -7.75 -12.32
CA GLU A 41 10.11 -9.20 -12.39
C GLU A 41 8.90 -9.70 -11.58
N PHE A 42 8.56 -9.08 -10.44
CA PHE A 42 7.57 -9.64 -9.50
C PHE A 42 6.37 -8.72 -9.23
N ILE A 43 6.59 -7.40 -9.16
CA ILE A 43 5.51 -6.47 -8.80
C ILE A 43 4.68 -6.03 -10.01
N TYR A 44 5.33 -5.53 -11.07
CA TYR A 44 4.64 -5.01 -12.24
C TYR A 44 3.79 -6.06 -12.97
N PRO A 45 4.27 -7.30 -13.19
CA PRO A 45 3.47 -8.32 -13.85
C PRO A 45 2.21 -8.72 -13.08
N LYS A 46 2.22 -8.56 -11.74
CA LYS A 46 1.14 -8.98 -10.85
C LYS A 46 0.14 -7.86 -10.51
N PHE A 47 0.65 -6.65 -10.27
CA PHE A 47 -0.16 -5.54 -9.76
C PHE A 47 -0.28 -4.37 -10.74
N HIS A 48 0.49 -4.38 -11.83
CA HIS A 48 0.45 -3.36 -12.89
C HIS A 48 0.60 -1.91 -12.38
N ILE A 49 1.46 -1.71 -11.38
CA ILE A 49 1.75 -0.38 -10.82
C ILE A 49 3.05 0.21 -11.36
N SER A 50 3.13 1.53 -11.43
CA SER A 50 4.38 2.23 -11.76
C SER A 50 5.42 2.08 -10.64
N ARG A 51 6.71 2.27 -10.98
CA ARG A 51 7.80 2.35 -9.99
C ARG A 51 7.55 3.43 -8.94
N ASP A 52 7.08 4.60 -9.35
CA ASP A 52 6.77 5.70 -8.42
C ASP A 52 5.67 5.33 -7.43
N THR A 53 4.72 4.48 -7.86
CA THR A 53 3.68 3.96 -6.97
C THR A 53 4.27 2.97 -5.99
N LEU A 54 5.19 2.09 -6.42
CA LEU A 54 5.92 1.21 -5.51
C LEU A 54 6.70 2.01 -4.46
N TYR A 55 7.48 3.02 -4.86
CA TYR A 55 8.20 3.86 -3.90
C TYR A 55 7.26 4.57 -2.92
N ARG A 56 6.09 5.00 -3.37
CA ARG A 56 5.07 5.57 -2.48
C ARG A 56 4.57 4.56 -1.46
N ILE A 57 4.33 3.32 -1.89
CA ILE A 57 3.91 2.22 -1.01
C ILE A 57 4.99 1.94 0.04
N LEU A 58 6.26 1.84 -0.38
CA LEU A 58 7.40 1.60 0.52
C LEU A 58 7.58 2.68 1.59
N ASN A 59 7.16 3.91 1.29
CA ASN A 59 7.23 5.05 2.21
C ASN A 59 5.90 5.34 2.94
N THR A 60 4.88 4.49 2.80
CA THR A 60 3.59 4.67 3.49
C THR A 60 3.58 3.85 4.77
N SER A 61 3.22 4.45 5.92
CA SER A 61 2.94 3.72 7.17
C SER A 61 1.59 2.99 7.09
N ILE A 62 1.53 1.91 6.31
CA ILE A 62 0.27 1.25 5.93
C ILE A 62 -0.53 0.77 7.15
N GLU A 63 0.13 0.13 8.12
CA GLU A 63 -0.51 -0.40 9.33
C GLU A 63 -1.16 0.71 10.17
N GLU A 64 -0.39 1.75 10.52
CA GLU A 64 -0.91 2.93 11.25
C GLU A 64 -2.06 3.62 10.52
N GLU A 65 -1.99 3.72 9.19
CA GLU A 65 -3.05 4.33 8.41
C GLU A 65 -4.32 3.45 8.36
N LEU A 66 -4.17 2.12 8.35
CA LEU A 66 -5.29 1.18 8.41
C LEU A 66 -5.99 1.25 9.77
N GLU A 67 -5.25 1.34 10.86
CA GLU A 67 -5.80 1.51 12.22
C GLU A 67 -6.66 2.76 12.34
N LYS A 68 -6.19 3.89 11.79
CA LYS A 68 -6.95 5.15 11.71
C LYS A 68 -8.24 5.02 10.89
N THR A 69 -8.33 4.03 10.00
CA THR A 69 -9.58 3.74 9.27
C THR A 69 -10.52 2.78 10.00
N ASN A 70 -10.02 2.01 10.98
CA ASN A 70 -10.79 1.09 11.81
C ASN A 70 -11.47 1.80 12.98
N THR A 71 -10.82 2.81 13.55
CA THR A 71 -11.37 3.55 14.68
C THR A 71 -12.53 4.42 14.21
N PRO A 72 -13.77 4.21 14.70
CA PRO A 72 -14.75 5.28 14.66
C PRO A 72 -14.10 6.45 15.41
N HIS A 73 -14.14 7.65 14.84
CA HIS A 73 -13.82 8.85 15.59
C HIS A 73 -14.79 8.89 16.80
N SER A 74 -14.34 8.40 17.94
CA SER A 74 -14.97 8.63 19.23
C SER A 74 -14.83 10.12 19.46
N PHE A 75 -15.89 10.87 19.18
CA PHE A 75 -15.98 12.28 19.51
C PHE A 75 -15.64 12.44 21.00
N SER A 76 -14.55 13.16 21.28
CA SER A 76 -14.31 13.81 22.57
C SER A 76 -14.61 15.29 22.41
#